data_AF-A0ABD3VU12-F1
#
_entry.id   AF-A0ABD3VU12-F1
#
_cell.length_a   1.000
_cell.length_b   1.000
_cell.length_c   1.000
_cell.angle_alpha   90.00
_cell.angle_beta   90.00
_cell.angle_gamma   90.00
#
_symmetry.space_group_name_H-M   'P 1'
#
loop_
_entity.id
_entity.type
_entity.pdbx_description
1 polymer ?
#
loop_
_entity_poly.entity_id
_entity_poly.type
_entity_poly.pdbx_seq_one_letter_code
_entity_poly.pdbx_strand_id
1 'polypeptide(L)'
;MLKCEKHLILDVAFYDDNTLSVLLVEKTDDEVPLLLQMPLDILKDHQYQKLTASEGLDLSKSLPVVDIGSLIEPLHLCRLQNMKAHSFAVSGKRHTATVLFSSRRRVRILLLDCDDEEEDDENEDQGEEQVNHGNTDISQSASLMLVDPSSENIEDKENSSFISQGISDSTDTCS
;
A
#
# COMPACT_ATOMS: atom_id res chain seq x y z
N MET A 1 -31.64 -6.60 5.60
CA MET A 1 -30.64 -5.79 4.86
C MET A 1 -29.34 -6.57 4.92
N LEU A 2 -28.89 -7.12 3.79
CA LEU A 2 -27.59 -7.79 3.74
C LEU A 2 -26.53 -6.69 3.88
N LYS A 3 -25.80 -6.67 4.98
CA LYS A 3 -24.69 -5.76 5.22
C LYS A 3 -23.46 -6.64 5.38
N CYS A 4 -22.38 -6.31 4.68
CA CYS A 4 -21.10 -6.95 4.97
C CYS A 4 -20.66 -6.51 6.37
N GLU A 5 -20.65 -7.44 7.32
CA GLU A 5 -20.21 -7.18 8.69
C GLU A 5 -18.69 -7.34 8.82
N LYS A 6 -18.08 -8.15 7.94
CA LYS A 6 -16.67 -8.54 7.97
C LYS A 6 -15.73 -7.45 7.46
N HIS A 7 -16.12 -6.67 6.45
CA HIS A 7 -15.25 -5.69 5.82
C HIS A 7 -15.82 -4.27 5.91
N LEU A 8 -14.95 -3.27 5.98
CA LEU A 8 -15.27 -1.86 5.78
C LEU A 8 -14.53 -1.33 4.56
N ILE A 9 -15.19 -0.46 3.79
CA ILE A 9 -14.55 0.29 2.71
C ILE A 9 -13.83 1.49 3.32
N LEU A 10 -12.52 1.58 3.06
CA LEU A 10 -11.70 2.73 3.44
C LEU A 10 -11.65 3.77 2.32
N ASP A 11 -11.51 3.31 1.08
CA ASP A 11 -11.30 4.19 -0.08
C ASP A 11 -11.61 3.44 -1.39
N VAL A 12 -11.89 4.17 -2.48
CA VAL A 12 -12.28 3.62 -3.78
C VAL A 12 -11.73 4.50 -4.91
N ALA A 13 -11.18 3.88 -5.96
CA ALA A 13 -10.74 4.59 -7.16
C ALA A 13 -10.85 3.69 -8.39
N PHE A 14 -11.06 4.28 -9.57
CA PHE A 14 -10.97 3.56 -10.83
C PHE A 14 -9.52 3.26 -11.17
N TYR A 15 -9.23 1.98 -11.44
CA TYR A 15 -7.94 1.56 -11.99
C TYR A 15 -7.88 1.86 -13.49
N ASP A 16 -8.94 1.46 -14.19
CA ASP A 16 -9.25 1.73 -15.59
C ASP A 16 -10.77 1.76 -15.80
N ASP A 17 -11.22 1.75 -17.06
CA ASP A 17 -12.64 1.83 -17.43
C ASP A 17 -13.44 0.57 -17.06
N ASN A 18 -12.76 -0.55 -16.78
CA ASN A 18 -13.35 -1.86 -16.55
C ASN A 18 -13.10 -2.38 -15.14
N THR A 19 -12.28 -1.71 -14.33
CA THR A 19 -11.81 -2.19 -13.03
C THR A 19 -11.88 -1.10 -11.97
N LEU A 20 -12.57 -1.42 -10.87
CA LEU A 20 -12.64 -0.56 -9.69
C LEU A 20 -11.71 -1.11 -8.60
N SER A 21 -10.72 -0.32 -8.21
CA SER A 21 -9.91 -0.63 -7.04
C SER A 21 -10.66 -0.22 -5.77
N VAL A 22 -10.71 -1.12 -4.79
CA VAL A 22 -11.37 -0.92 -3.51
C VAL A 22 -10.38 -1.25 -2.39
N LEU A 23 -10.11 -0.28 -1.52
CA LEU A 23 -9.35 -0.50 -0.30
C LEU A 23 -10.32 -0.87 0.82
N LEU A 24 -10.19 -2.09 1.34
CA LEU A 24 -11.00 -2.63 2.41
C LEU A 24 -10.18 -2.84 3.69
N VAL A 25 -10.86 -3.00 4.82
CA VAL A 25 -10.27 -3.52 6.05
C VAL A 25 -11.17 -4.61 6.64
N GLU A 26 -10.57 -5.76 6.97
CA GLU A 26 -11.23 -6.82 7.75
C GLU A 26 -11.37 -6.40 9.21
N LYS A 27 -12.58 -6.52 9.77
CA LYS A 27 -12.85 -6.28 11.20
C LYS A 27 -12.41 -7.47 12.04
N THR A 28 -11.13 -7.79 11.98
CA THR A 28 -10.45 -8.65 12.95
C THR A 28 -9.76 -7.79 13.99
N ASP A 29 -9.25 -8.39 15.08
CA ASP A 29 -8.51 -7.66 16.12
C ASP A 29 -7.30 -6.89 15.57
N ASP A 30 -6.70 -7.41 14.48
CA ASP A 30 -5.52 -6.83 13.82
C ASP A 30 -5.84 -5.79 12.73
N GLU A 31 -7.12 -5.60 12.37
CA GLU A 31 -7.55 -4.68 11.30
C GLU A 31 -6.80 -4.89 9.97
N VAL A 32 -6.88 -6.09 9.39
CA VAL A 32 -6.09 -6.47 8.20
C VAL A 32 -6.60 -5.74 6.94
N PRO A 33 -5.80 -4.85 6.31
CA PRO A 33 -6.21 -4.17 5.10
C PRO A 33 -6.08 -5.07 3.85
N LEU A 34 -6.95 -4.84 2.88
CA LEU A 34 -7.01 -5.57 1.62
C LEU A 34 -7.14 -4.57 0.47
N LEU A 35 -6.40 -4.79 -0.61
CA LEU A 35 -6.62 -4.10 -1.88
C LEU A 35 -7.33 -5.07 -2.84
N LEU A 36 -8.52 -4.71 -3.27
CA LEU A 36 -9.33 -5.48 -4.21
C LEU A 36 -9.34 -4.77 -5.57
N GLN A 37 -9.03 -5.50 -6.65
CA GLN A 37 -9.28 -5.10 -8.03
C GLN A 37 -10.59 -5.71 -8.51
N MET A 38 -11.70 -4.99 -8.44
CA MET A 38 -13.02 -5.51 -8.80
C MET A 38 -13.28 -5.28 -10.30
N PRO A 39 -13.32 -6.32 -11.15
CA PRO A 39 -13.73 -6.17 -12.54
C PRO A 39 -15.21 -5.80 -12.57
N LEU A 40 -15.60 -4.86 -13.43
CA LEU A 40 -16.98 -4.36 -13.50
C LEU A 40 -17.91 -5.33 -14.24
N ASP A 41 -17.37 -6.19 -15.09
CA ASP A 41 -18.11 -7.19 -15.88
C ASP A 41 -18.59 -8.41 -15.06
N ILE A 42 -18.15 -8.53 -13.80
CA ILE A 42 -18.70 -9.49 -12.84
C ILE A 42 -20.18 -9.19 -12.56
N LEU A 43 -20.58 -7.93 -12.68
CA LEU A 43 -21.96 -7.49 -12.54
C LEU A 43 -22.68 -7.63 -13.88
N LYS A 44 -23.84 -8.31 -13.87
CA LYS A 44 -24.69 -8.45 -15.05
C LYS A 44 -25.59 -7.24 -15.20
N ASP A 45 -25.93 -6.89 -16.45
CA ASP A 45 -26.77 -5.72 -16.79
C ASP A 45 -28.06 -5.58 -15.96
N HIS A 46 -28.70 -6.69 -15.61
CA HIS A 46 -29.94 -6.71 -14.81
C HIS A 46 -29.74 -6.37 -13.33
N GLN A 47 -28.50 -6.34 -12.85
CA GLN A 47 -28.13 -5.93 -11.49
C GLN A 47 -27.94 -4.40 -11.38
N TYR A 48 -27.78 -3.71 -12.51
CA TYR A 48 -27.73 -2.25 -12.52
C TYR A 48 -29.11 -1.64 -12.45
N GLN A 49 -29.26 -0.60 -11.64
CA GLN A 49 -30.46 0.21 -11.62
C GLN A 49 -30.28 1.40 -12.56
N LYS A 50 -31.16 1.51 -13.56
CA LYS A 50 -31.25 2.71 -14.39
C LYS A 50 -31.76 3.88 -13.55
N LEU A 51 -30.98 4.95 -13.54
CA LEU A 51 -31.36 6.23 -12.96
C LEU A 51 -31.84 7.14 -14.09
N THR A 52 -33.00 7.77 -13.92
CA THR A 52 -33.45 8.83 -14.81
C THR A 52 -32.94 10.18 -14.27
N ALA A 53 -32.57 11.09 -15.16
CA ALA A 53 -32.04 12.42 -14.76
C ALA A 53 -33.02 13.20 -13.86
N SER A 54 -34.33 12.92 -13.97
CA SER A 54 -35.39 13.49 -13.16
C SER A 54 -35.49 12.92 -11.74
N GLU A 55 -35.07 11.67 -11.53
CA GLU A 55 -35.16 11.01 -10.22
C GLU A 55 -33.92 11.26 -9.35
N GLY A 56 -32.80 11.65 -9.95
CA GLY A 56 -31.53 11.81 -9.25
C GLY A 56 -31.08 10.53 -8.55
N LEU A 57 -30.09 10.65 -7.65
CA LEU A 57 -29.62 9.54 -6.81
C LEU A 57 -30.44 9.51 -5.51
N ASP A 58 -31.67 8.99 -5.58
CA ASP A 58 -32.48 8.81 -4.37
C ASP A 58 -32.03 7.55 -3.61
N LEU A 59 -31.03 7.71 -2.74
CA LEU A 59 -30.51 6.65 -1.88
C LEU A 59 -31.52 6.14 -0.83
N SER A 60 -32.69 6.79 -0.70
CA SER A 60 -33.77 6.28 0.14
C SER A 60 -34.55 5.14 -0.53
N LYS A 61 -34.46 5.02 -1.87
CA LYS A 61 -34.95 3.84 -2.59
C LYS A 61 -34.03 2.67 -2.26
N SER A 62 -34.63 1.53 -1.88
CA SER A 62 -33.88 0.32 -1.59
C SER A 62 -33.13 -0.14 -2.84
N LEU A 63 -31.82 0.09 -2.87
CA LEU A 63 -30.94 -0.49 -3.89
C LEU A 63 -30.89 -2.01 -3.70
N PRO A 64 -30.96 -2.80 -4.78
CA PRO A 64 -30.71 -4.23 -4.68
C PRO A 64 -29.27 -4.44 -4.18
N VAL A 65 -29.13 -5.22 -3.11
CA VAL A 65 -27.81 -5.61 -2.59
C VAL A 65 -27.34 -6.82 -3.37
N VAL A 66 -26.14 -6.73 -3.93
CA VAL A 66 -25.48 -7.82 -4.65
C VAL A 66 -24.30 -8.31 -3.81
N ASP A 67 -24.26 -9.61 -3.52
CA ASP A 67 -23.09 -10.24 -2.93
C ASP A 67 -22.07 -10.54 -4.03
N ILE A 68 -21.09 -9.65 -4.17
CA ILE A 68 -19.98 -9.81 -5.12
C ILE A 68 -18.86 -10.70 -4.58
N GLY A 69 -18.84 -11.02 -3.28
CA GLY A 69 -17.72 -11.74 -2.66
C GLY A 69 -17.53 -13.13 -3.24
N SER A 70 -18.62 -13.79 -3.64
CA SER A 70 -18.60 -15.10 -4.31
C SER A 70 -18.15 -15.06 -5.78
N LEU A 71 -18.13 -13.87 -6.39
CA LEU A 71 -17.77 -13.66 -7.80
C LEU A 71 -16.32 -13.18 -7.97
N ILE A 72 -15.66 -12.80 -6.87
CA ILE A 72 -14.28 -12.29 -6.88
C ILE A 72 -13.32 -13.47 -6.80
N GLU A 73 -12.45 -13.59 -7.80
CA GLU A 73 -11.36 -14.56 -7.78
C GLU A 73 -10.25 -14.13 -6.81
N PRO A 74 -9.57 -15.06 -6.12
CA PRO A 74 -8.51 -14.74 -5.17
C PRO A 74 -7.38 -13.87 -5.72
N LEU A 75 -7.05 -14.00 -7.02
CA LEU A 75 -6.02 -13.22 -7.71
C LEU A 75 -6.30 -11.71 -7.68
N HIS A 76 -7.58 -11.32 -7.62
CA HIS A 76 -7.98 -9.92 -7.57
C HIS A 76 -7.83 -9.29 -6.17
N LEU A 77 -7.42 -10.07 -5.17
CA LEU A 77 -7.39 -9.64 -3.77
C LEU A 77 -5.98 -9.73 -3.19
N CYS A 78 -5.40 -8.58 -2.87
CA CYS A 78 -4.09 -8.49 -2.23
C CYS A 78 -4.24 -8.15 -0.73
N ARG A 79 -3.73 -9.03 0.14
CA ARG A 79 -3.65 -8.77 1.60
C ARG A 79 -2.43 -7.92 1.93
N LEU A 80 -2.65 -6.80 2.60
CA LEU A 80 -1.59 -5.84 2.90
C LEU A 80 -0.98 -6.13 4.28
N GLN A 81 -0.06 -7.09 4.32
CA GLN A 81 0.60 -7.52 5.57
C GLN A 81 1.46 -6.41 6.18
N ASN A 82 1.61 -6.45 7.51
CA ASN A 82 2.47 -5.54 8.27
C ASN A 82 2.18 -4.05 8.01
N MET A 83 0.90 -3.72 7.79
CA MET A 83 0.45 -2.38 7.46
C MET A 83 -0.94 -2.09 8.02
N LYS A 84 -1.14 -0.84 8.48
CA LYS A 84 -2.46 -0.24 8.67
C LYS A 84 -2.69 0.77 7.56
N ALA A 85 -3.71 0.55 6.73
CA ALA A 85 -4.00 1.40 5.58
C ALA A 85 -4.93 2.57 5.94
N HIS A 86 -4.88 3.64 5.16
CA HIS A 86 -5.80 4.77 5.28
C HIS A 86 -6.53 5.05 3.98
N SER A 87 -5.78 5.28 2.91
CA SER A 87 -6.26 5.63 1.58
C SER A 87 -5.24 5.19 0.56
N PHE A 88 -5.56 5.26 -0.72
CA PHE A 88 -4.65 4.84 -1.78
C PHE A 88 -4.82 5.66 -3.05
N ALA A 89 -3.90 5.47 -3.99
CA ALA A 89 -4.00 5.93 -5.35
C ALA A 89 -3.59 4.79 -6.29
N VAL A 90 -4.19 4.71 -7.47
CA VAL A 90 -3.90 3.67 -8.46
C VAL A 90 -3.63 4.27 -9.83
N SER A 91 -2.90 3.52 -10.65
CA SER A 91 -2.68 3.84 -12.04
C SER A 91 -2.73 2.59 -12.90
N GLY A 92 -3.81 2.45 -13.70
CA GLY A 92 -3.94 1.40 -14.72
C GLY A 92 -2.78 1.38 -15.71
N LYS A 93 -2.42 2.56 -16.23
CA LYS A 93 -1.32 2.70 -17.21
C LYS A 93 0.05 2.27 -16.71
N ARG A 94 0.25 2.30 -15.38
CA ARG A 94 1.54 1.95 -14.75
C ARG A 94 1.47 0.63 -13.99
N HIS A 95 0.31 -0.01 -13.94
CA HIS A 95 0.10 -1.25 -13.21
C HIS A 95 0.55 -1.17 -11.75
N THR A 96 0.21 -0.04 -11.10
CA THR A 96 0.69 0.28 -9.75
C THR A 96 -0.42 0.76 -8.82
N ALA A 97 -0.31 0.44 -7.54
CA ALA A 97 -1.04 1.08 -6.45
C ALA A 97 -0.07 1.71 -5.44
N THR A 98 -0.41 2.87 -4.89
CA THR A 98 0.30 3.50 -3.77
C THR A 98 -0.64 3.61 -2.59
N VAL A 99 -0.35 2.90 -1.50
CA VAL A 99 -1.19 2.87 -0.30
C VAL A 99 -0.55 3.70 0.80
N LEU A 100 -1.31 4.64 1.35
CA LEU A 100 -0.93 5.48 2.47
C LEU A 100 -1.23 4.76 3.79
N PHE A 101 -0.24 4.72 4.68
CA PHE A 101 -0.42 4.18 6.03
C PHE A 101 -1.32 5.09 6.88
N SER A 102 -2.00 4.55 7.89
CA SER A 102 -2.81 5.32 8.86
C SER A 102 -2.02 6.39 9.61
N SER A 103 -0.70 6.24 9.74
CA SER A 103 0.19 7.26 10.30
C SER A 103 0.33 8.51 9.42
N ARG A 104 -0.06 8.44 8.14
CA ARG A 104 0.08 9.47 7.11
C ARG A 104 1.52 9.90 6.81
N ARG A 105 2.52 9.11 7.24
CA ARG A 105 3.96 9.41 7.07
C ARG A 105 4.69 8.42 6.18
N ARG A 106 4.06 7.29 5.86
CA ARG A 106 4.65 6.20 5.09
C ARG A 106 3.69 5.79 4.00
N VAL A 107 4.23 5.42 2.85
CA VAL A 107 3.48 4.81 1.74
C VAL A 107 4.11 3.49 1.37
N ARG A 108 3.34 2.56 0.82
CA ARG A 108 3.83 1.36 0.14
C ARG A 108 3.36 1.41 -1.30
N ILE A 109 4.27 1.13 -2.24
CA ILE A 109 3.94 1.01 -3.67
C ILE A 109 3.86 -0.49 -3.97
N LEU A 110 2.82 -0.88 -4.68
CA LEU A 110 2.53 -2.25 -5.10
C LEU A 110 2.50 -2.27 -6.63
N LEU A 111 3.02 -3.34 -7.21
CA LEU A 111 2.79 -3.69 -8.61
C LEU A 111 1.57 -4.60 -8.65
N LEU A 112 0.66 -4.36 -9.59
CA LEU A 112 -0.62 -5.07 -9.67
C LEU A 112 -0.63 -6.20 -10.71
N ASP A 113 0.42 -6.29 -11.52
CA ASP A 113 0.55 -7.21 -12.66
C ASP A 113 1.65 -8.25 -12.47
N CYS A 114 2.20 -8.35 -11.25
CA CYS A 114 3.12 -9.42 -10.91
C CYS A 114 2.27 -10.53 -10.32
N ASP A 115 2.18 -11.67 -11.03
CA ASP A 115 1.89 -12.94 -10.37
C ASP A 115 2.92 -13.06 -9.24
N ASP A 116 2.48 -12.85 -8.00
CA ASP A 116 3.33 -12.88 -6.83
C ASP A 116 3.90 -14.30 -6.67
N GLU A 117 5.02 -14.57 -7.36
CA GLU A 117 5.99 -15.61 -7.01
C GLU A 117 6.83 -15.13 -5.81
N GLU A 118 6.22 -14.51 -4.80
CA GLU A 118 6.91 -14.26 -3.53
C GLU A 118 6.97 -15.60 -2.78
N GLU A 119 8.07 -16.30 -3.00
CA GLU A 119 8.60 -17.38 -2.18
C GLU A 119 8.51 -16.97 -0.69
N ASP A 120 7.83 -17.81 0.12
CA ASP A 120 7.86 -17.74 1.57
C ASP A 120 9.32 -17.87 2.03
N ASP A 121 9.99 -16.74 2.22
CA ASP A 121 11.32 -16.67 2.81
C ASP A 121 11.20 -16.79 4.34
N GLU A 122 12.09 -17.60 4.90
CA GLU A 122 12.40 -17.77 6.31
C GLU A 122 11.54 -18.74 7.16
N ASN A 123 11.89 -20.03 7.09
CA ASN A 123 12.23 -20.83 8.28
C ASN A 123 13.25 -21.94 7.92
N GLU A 124 14.44 -21.55 7.47
CA GLU A 124 15.65 -22.38 7.64
C GLU A 124 16.43 -21.84 8.85
N ASP A 125 16.16 -22.39 10.04
CA ASP A 125 17.21 -22.47 11.05
C ASP A 125 17.57 -23.94 11.26
N GLN A 126 18.86 -24.20 11.12
CA GLN A 126 19.47 -25.51 11.00
C GLN A 126 19.54 -26.16 12.38
N GLY A 127 19.25 -27.46 12.42
CA GLY A 127 19.38 -28.23 13.65
C GLY A 127 20.84 -28.44 14.05
N GLU A 128 21.10 -28.49 15.36
CA GLU A 128 22.12 -29.39 15.92
C GLU A 128 21.60 -30.01 17.23
N GLU A 129 21.63 -31.35 17.25
CA GLU A 129 21.28 -32.21 18.36
C GLU A 129 22.38 -32.31 19.42
N GLN A 130 21.94 -32.32 20.69
CA GLN A 130 22.50 -33.01 21.87
C GLN A 130 23.89 -32.62 22.43
N VAL A 131 23.94 -32.38 23.75
CA VAL A 131 24.43 -33.31 24.81
C VAL A 131 24.79 -32.49 26.06
N ASN A 132 24.11 -32.81 27.15
CA ASN A 132 24.41 -32.44 28.53
C ASN A 132 25.74 -33.08 28.98
N HIS A 133 26.66 -32.38 29.67
CA HIS A 133 27.51 -32.85 30.80
C HIS A 133 28.62 -31.83 31.18
N GLY A 134 28.64 -31.40 32.45
CA GLY A 134 29.88 -31.36 33.26
C GLY A 134 30.67 -30.05 33.39
N ASN A 135 30.69 -29.51 34.62
CA ASN A 135 31.60 -28.46 35.15
C ASN A 135 33.08 -28.63 34.75
N THR A 136 33.79 -27.51 34.50
CA THR A 136 35.03 -27.15 35.23
C THR A 136 35.41 -25.68 35.01
N ASP A 137 35.72 -24.98 36.10
CA ASP A 137 36.41 -23.69 36.14
C ASP A 137 37.80 -23.75 35.45
N ILE A 138 38.23 -22.66 34.80
CA ILE A 138 39.62 -22.17 34.80
C ILE A 138 39.63 -20.72 34.27
N SER A 139 40.11 -19.82 35.12
CA SER A 139 40.51 -18.45 34.81
C SER A 139 41.82 -18.43 34.02
N GLN A 140 41.94 -17.57 33.00
CA GLN A 140 43.17 -16.80 32.76
C GLN A 140 43.00 -15.68 31.72
N SER A 141 43.65 -14.58 32.06
CA SER A 141 43.73 -13.26 31.44
C SER A 141 44.47 -13.21 30.10
N ALA A 142 44.02 -12.34 29.19
CA ALA A 142 44.92 -11.54 28.34
C ALA A 142 44.18 -10.32 27.76
N SER A 143 44.70 -9.14 28.06
CA SER A 143 44.32 -7.84 27.50
C SER A 143 44.92 -7.67 26.10
N LEU A 144 44.17 -7.14 25.11
CA LEU A 144 44.75 -6.44 23.96
C LEU A 144 43.82 -5.35 23.42
N MET A 145 44.21 -4.12 23.77
CA MET A 145 44.24 -2.86 22.99
C MET A 145 42.98 -2.23 22.37
N LEU A 146 42.68 -1.07 22.96
CA LEU A 146 41.95 0.09 22.43
C LEU A 146 42.57 0.58 21.11
N VAL A 147 41.71 0.92 20.13
CA VAL A 147 42.08 1.78 19.00
C VAL A 147 40.98 2.83 18.80
N ASP A 148 41.30 4.07 19.17
CA ASP A 148 40.81 5.34 18.59
C ASP A 148 41.83 6.41 19.08
N PRO A 149 42.06 7.59 18.44
CA PRO A 149 41.31 8.24 17.36
C PRO A 149 42.21 8.91 16.29
N SER A 150 41.60 9.74 15.43
CA SER A 150 42.18 10.79 14.56
C SER A 150 42.40 10.44 13.08
N SER A 151 41.54 10.99 12.22
CA SER A 151 41.90 12.21 11.49
C SER A 151 40.67 12.81 10.82
N GLU A 152 40.36 14.03 11.26
CA GLU A 152 39.46 14.98 10.65
C GLU A 152 39.91 15.32 9.21
N ASN A 153 38.96 15.45 8.29
CA ASN A 153 39.00 16.51 7.28
C ASN A 153 37.55 16.87 6.93
N ILE A 154 37.14 17.98 7.51
CA ILE A 154 36.02 18.83 7.13
C ILE A 154 36.51 19.68 5.96
N GLU A 155 35.67 19.90 4.94
CA GLU A 155 35.33 21.23 4.38
C GLU A 155 34.58 21.07 3.05
N ASP A 156 33.27 21.21 3.18
CA ASP A 156 32.37 22.08 2.43
C ASP A 156 32.84 22.62 1.07
N LYS A 157 31.98 22.46 0.06
CA LYS A 157 31.69 23.57 -0.85
C LYS A 157 30.29 23.46 -1.45
N GLU A 158 29.52 24.47 -1.08
CA GLU A 158 28.25 24.93 -1.63
C GLU A 158 28.28 24.95 -3.16
N ASN A 159 27.20 24.50 -3.80
CA ASN A 159 26.85 25.00 -5.12
C ASN A 159 25.46 25.63 -5.07
N SER A 160 25.44 26.84 -4.54
CA SER A 160 24.44 27.84 -4.85
C SER A 160 24.85 28.53 -6.15
N SER A 161 24.07 28.35 -7.22
CA SER A 161 24.07 29.29 -8.34
C SER A 161 22.64 29.55 -8.78
N PHE A 162 22.03 30.42 -8.00
CA PHE A 162 20.99 31.34 -8.41
C PHE A 162 21.57 32.23 -9.53
N ILE A 163 20.97 32.23 -10.72
CA ILE A 163 21.08 33.34 -11.67
C ILE A 163 19.67 33.82 -11.99
N SER A 164 19.31 34.92 -11.33
CA SER A 164 18.28 35.85 -11.77
C SER A 164 18.86 36.72 -12.88
N GLN A 165 18.13 36.90 -13.98
CA GLN A 165 17.75 38.21 -14.54
C GLN A 165 17.27 38.06 -15.98
N GLY A 166 16.09 38.62 -16.25
CA GLY A 166 15.52 38.73 -17.59
C GLY A 166 14.07 39.19 -17.55
N ILE A 167 13.81 40.29 -16.83
CA ILE A 167 12.56 41.04 -16.94
C ILE A 167 12.61 41.77 -18.29
N SER A 168 11.61 41.53 -19.13
CA SER A 168 11.20 42.50 -20.15
C SER A 168 9.68 42.64 -20.09
N ASP A 169 9.25 43.70 -19.41
CA ASP A 169 7.95 44.32 -19.63
C ASP A 169 7.84 44.72 -21.10
N SER A 170 6.70 44.45 -21.71
CA SER A 170 6.17 45.23 -22.82
C SER A 170 4.66 45.22 -22.71
N THR A 171 4.16 46.37 -22.30
CA THR A 171 2.76 46.77 -22.30
C THR A 171 2.24 46.90 -23.73
N ASP A 172 0.90 46.89 -23.79
CA ASP A 172 0.07 47.68 -24.71
C ASP A 172 -0.80 46.97 -25.77
N THR A 173 -2.09 46.97 -25.42
CA THR A 173 -3.24 47.52 -26.18
C THR A 173 -3.89 46.70 -27.31
N CYS A 174 -5.14 46.31 -26.99
CA CYS A 174 -6.39 46.69 -27.67
C CYS A 174 -6.54 46.39 -29.18
N SER A 175 -7.38 45.41 -29.51
CA SER A 175 -8.62 45.57 -30.30
C SER A 175 -9.47 44.31 -30.18
#